data_AF-A0A068J5Y3-F1
#
_entry.id   AF-A0A068J5Y3-F1
#
_cell.length_a   1.000
_cell.length_b   1.000
_cell.length_c   1.000
_cell.angle_alpha   90.00
_cell.angle_beta   90.00
_cell.angle_gamma   90.00
#
_symmetry.space_group_name_H-M   'P 1'
#
loop_
_entity.id
_entity.type
_entity.pdbx_description
1 polymer ?
#
loop_
_entity_poly.entity_id
_entity_poly.type
_entity_poly.pdbx_seq_one_letter_code
_entity_poly.pdbx_strand_id
1 'polypeptide(L)'
;IGYNAKLVSGLPTERKTIAKRLWFDFSYLHSSVFTPDLAPLILQLELGYSHRLNLILPKTLNLQLRDNNIGLSSADKVLVGLLSSAIRQLRKPEPYKGKGIKYSNEVVMLKIGKKR
;
A
#
# COMPACT_ATOMS: atom_id res chain seq x y z
N ILE A 1 -2.68 41.71 43.09
CA ILE A 1 -2.20 40.89 44.22
C ILE A 1 -2.70 39.47 43.98
N GLY A 2 -1.92 38.43 43.70
CA GLY A 2 -0.48 38.25 43.54
C GLY A 2 -0.25 37.02 42.64
N TYR A 3 1.01 36.84 42.24
CA TYR A 3 1.51 35.76 41.39
C TYR A 3 1.87 34.48 42.19
N ASN A 4 2.05 33.37 41.44
CA ASN A 4 2.94 32.21 41.69
C ASN A 4 2.49 31.13 42.70
N ALA A 5 2.84 29.83 42.59
CA ALA A 5 3.48 28.95 41.58
C ALA A 5 3.53 27.50 42.14
N LYS A 6 4.03 26.55 41.30
CA LYS A 6 4.50 25.16 41.53
C LYS A 6 3.44 24.06 41.39
N LEU A 7 3.47 23.17 40.37
CA LEU A 7 4.47 22.22 39.84
C LEU A 7 4.46 20.82 40.52
N VAL A 8 4.18 19.82 39.68
CA VAL A 8 4.76 18.46 39.58
C VAL A 8 3.90 17.24 39.98
N SER A 9 3.68 16.44 38.93
CA SER A 9 3.62 14.96 38.81
C SER A 9 2.51 14.15 39.48
N GLY A 10 1.89 13.30 38.66
CA GLY A 10 1.52 11.95 39.10
C GLY A 10 0.18 11.45 38.57
N LEU A 11 0.09 11.10 37.28
CA LEU A 11 -0.87 10.08 36.85
C LEU A 11 -0.12 8.74 36.77
N PRO A 12 -0.51 7.72 37.53
CA PRO A 12 0.22 6.48 37.59
C PRO A 12 -0.39 5.40 36.66
N THR A 13 0.50 4.50 36.23
CA THR A 13 0.26 3.06 36.01
C THR A 13 -0.17 2.56 34.63
N GLU A 14 0.86 2.28 33.83
CA GLU A 14 1.05 1.10 32.96
C GLU A 14 -0.07 0.67 31.99
N ARG A 15 0.11 1.02 30.72
CA ARG A 15 -0.02 0.03 29.63
C ARG A 15 1.38 -0.28 29.12
N LYS A 16 1.88 -1.47 29.44
CA LYS A 16 3.14 -2.03 28.97
C LYS A 16 3.11 -2.18 27.45
N THR A 17 3.46 -1.12 26.73
CA THR A 17 3.89 -1.22 25.33
C THR A 17 5.28 -1.82 25.34
N ILE A 18 5.35 -3.14 25.11
CA ILE A 18 6.62 -3.83 24.85
C ILE A 18 7.11 -3.36 23.47
N ALA A 19 7.80 -2.23 23.45
CA ALA A 19 8.66 -1.83 22.35
C ALA A 19 10.03 -2.48 22.57
N LYS A 20 10.33 -3.54 21.81
CA LYS A 20 11.70 -4.00 21.52
C LYS A 20 11.97 -3.60 20.06
N ARG A 21 12.53 -2.42 19.77
CA ARG A 21 13.94 -1.97 19.86
C ARG A 21 14.70 -2.19 18.52
N LEU A 22 14.86 -1.07 17.79
CA LEU A 22 15.99 -0.58 16.96
C LEU A 22 16.35 -1.28 15.63
N TRP A 23 16.80 -0.59 14.57
CA TRP A 23 17.51 0.70 14.45
C TRP A 23 17.01 1.57 13.28
N PHE A 24 17.12 2.90 13.40
CA PHE A 24 17.96 3.78 12.57
C PHE A 24 17.76 5.24 13.03
N ASP A 25 18.81 5.80 13.63
CA ASP A 25 18.90 7.22 13.97
C ASP A 25 19.25 8.03 12.72
N PHE A 26 18.46 9.07 12.42
CA PHE A 26 18.94 10.19 11.65
C PHE A 26 18.39 11.49 12.23
N SER A 27 19.13 12.02 13.21
CA SER A 27 19.02 13.39 13.65
C SER A 27 19.59 14.31 12.57
N TYR A 28 18.76 15.13 11.92
CA TYR A 28 19.10 16.51 11.58
C TYR A 28 17.82 17.35 11.51
N LEU A 29 17.72 18.31 12.42
CA LEU A 29 16.84 19.47 12.32
C LEU A 29 17.22 20.28 11.08
N HIS A 30 16.26 20.55 10.21
CA HIS A 30 16.11 21.84 9.55
C HIS A 30 14.63 22.13 9.39
N SER A 31 14.17 23.22 10.01
CA SER A 31 12.91 23.86 9.67
C SER A 31 13.02 24.43 8.26
N SER A 32 12.54 23.70 7.27
CA SER A 32 12.27 24.22 5.93
C SER A 32 11.05 23.48 5.38
N VAL A 33 9.96 24.24 5.22
CA VAL A 33 8.75 23.94 4.46
C VAL A 33 8.76 22.56 3.77
N PHE A 34 7.95 21.62 4.27
CA PHE A 34 7.69 20.37 3.59
C PHE A 34 6.82 20.64 2.35
N THR A 35 7.45 20.96 1.23
CA THR A 35 6.84 20.81 -0.10
C THR A 35 6.96 19.34 -0.49
N PRO A 36 5.86 18.56 -0.59
CA PRO A 36 5.93 17.17 -1.04
C PRO A 36 6.28 17.13 -2.53
N ASP A 37 7.58 17.11 -2.83
CA ASP A 37 8.13 17.10 -4.17
C ASP A 37 7.50 16.02 -5.06
N LEU A 38 7.19 16.42 -6.27
CA LEU A 38 6.07 16.01 -7.13
C LEU A 38 6.28 14.69 -7.89
N ALA A 39 6.95 13.68 -7.31
CA ALA A 39 7.14 12.40 -8.01
C ALA A 39 5.90 11.49 -7.89
N PRO A 40 5.19 11.16 -8.99
CA PRO A 40 4.17 10.12 -8.96
C PRO A 40 4.82 8.75 -8.73
N LEU A 41 4.15 7.88 -7.97
CA LEU A 41 4.60 6.50 -7.81
C LEU A 41 4.27 5.75 -9.11
N ILE A 42 5.28 5.21 -9.78
CA ILE A 42 5.12 4.47 -11.04
C ILE A 42 5.26 2.97 -10.76
N LEU A 43 4.21 2.21 -11.06
CA LEU A 43 4.20 0.75 -10.98
C LEU A 43 4.42 0.17 -12.38
N GLN A 44 5.52 -0.55 -12.57
CA GLN A 44 5.81 -1.25 -13.83
C GLN A 44 5.34 -2.71 -13.75
N LEU A 45 4.58 -3.15 -14.74
CA LEU A 45 4.01 -4.50 -14.82
C LEU A 45 4.48 -5.24 -16.08
N GLU A 46 5.01 -6.44 -15.89
CA GLU A 46 5.34 -7.39 -16.96
C GLU A 46 4.27 -8.50 -17.01
N LEU A 47 3.21 -8.29 -17.79
CA LEU A 47 2.06 -9.20 -17.85
C LEU A 47 2.16 -10.26 -18.97
N GLY A 48 3.31 -10.36 -19.63
CA GLY A 48 3.50 -11.20 -20.83
C GLY A 48 3.13 -10.49 -22.15
N TYR A 49 2.98 -9.16 -22.12
CA TYR A 49 3.01 -8.33 -23.33
C TYR A 49 4.46 -8.04 -23.72
N SER A 50 4.71 -7.72 -24.99
CA SER A 50 6.07 -7.45 -25.48
C SER A 50 6.71 -6.21 -24.87
N HIS A 51 5.92 -5.28 -24.32
CA HIS A 51 6.39 -4.06 -23.66
C HIS A 51 5.85 -3.98 -22.23
N ARG A 52 6.58 -3.26 -21.37
CA ARG A 52 6.19 -3.02 -19.99
C ARG A 52 5.03 -2.04 -19.92
N LEU A 53 4.10 -2.30 -19.01
CA LEU A 53 3.00 -1.38 -18.73
C LEU A 53 3.32 -0.57 -17.48
N ASN A 54 3.27 0.75 -17.60
CA ASN A 54 3.55 1.68 -16.50
C ASN A 54 2.23 2.26 -16.01
N LEU A 55 1.90 2.05 -14.73
CA LEU A 55 0.75 2.64 -14.06
C LEU A 55 1.20 3.78 -13.15
N ILE A 56 0.59 4.93 -13.33
CA ILE A 56 0.81 6.10 -12.48
C ILE A 56 -0.17 6.01 -11.31
N LEU A 57 0.37 5.97 -10.08
CA LEU A 57 -0.41 5.85 -8.86
C LEU A 57 -0.43 7.19 -8.12
N PRO A 58 -1.59 7.59 -7.57
CA PRO A 58 -1.68 8.76 -6.71
C PRO A 58 -0.91 8.52 -5.40
N LYS A 59 -0.22 9.55 -4.92
CA LYS A 59 0.63 9.51 -3.71
C LYS A 59 -0.11 9.16 -2.42
N THR A 60 -1.43 9.31 -2.40
CA THR A 60 -2.29 8.98 -1.25
C THR A 60 -2.46 7.47 -1.04
N LEU A 61 -2.01 6.66 -2.00
CA LEU A 61 -2.01 5.21 -1.91
C LEU A 61 -0.66 4.68 -1.43
N ASN A 62 -0.72 3.80 -0.45
CA ASN A 62 0.38 2.92 -0.09
C ASN A 62 0.31 1.65 -0.93
N LEU A 63 1.42 1.30 -1.57
CA LEU A 63 1.55 0.11 -2.38
C LEU A 63 2.58 -0.83 -1.75
N GLN A 64 2.22 -2.10 -1.56
CA GLN A 64 3.10 -3.15 -1.08
C GLN A 64 3.23 -4.22 -2.15
N LEU A 65 4.46 -4.51 -2.56
CA LEU A 65 4.78 -5.60 -3.50
C LEU A 65 5.38 -6.76 -2.72
N ARG A 66 4.79 -7.94 -2.85
CA ARG A 66 5.35 -9.20 -2.35
C ARG A 66 5.30 -10.21 -3.47
N ASP A 67 6.43 -10.46 -4.10
CA ASP A 67 6.57 -11.34 -5.26
C ASP A 67 5.53 -10.99 -6.35
N ASN A 68 4.54 -11.87 -6.53
CA ASN A 68 3.46 -11.72 -7.52
C ASN A 68 2.17 -11.07 -6.96
N ASN A 69 2.17 -10.68 -5.68
CA ASN A 69 1.03 -10.08 -5.01
C ASN A 69 1.21 -8.57 -4.87
N ILE A 70 0.15 -7.82 -5.19
CA ILE A 70 0.08 -6.37 -5.08
C ILE A 70 -0.95 -6.04 -3.99
N GLY A 71 -0.48 -5.43 -2.91
CA GLY A 71 -1.32 -4.88 -1.84
C GLY A 71 -1.51 -3.37 -2.02
N LEU A 72 -2.76 -2.92 -1.97
CA LEU A 72 -3.14 -1.49 -2.02
C LEU A 72 -3.79 -1.09 -0.70
N SER A 73 -3.31 -0.02 -0.08
CA SER A 73 -3.85 0.51 1.18
C SER A 73 -3.98 2.03 1.09
N SER A 74 -5.11 2.60 1.50
CA SER A 74 -5.31 4.05 1.59
C SER A 74 -6.48 4.40 2.51
N ALA A 75 -6.61 5.68 2.84
CA ALA A 75 -7.75 6.22 3.57
C ALA A 75 -9.05 6.19 2.73
N ASP A 76 -8.95 6.36 1.41
CA ASP A 76 -10.12 6.34 0.51
C ASP A 76 -10.35 4.95 -0.10
N LYS A 77 -11.44 4.32 0.31
CA LYS A 77 -11.87 2.99 -0.16
C LYS A 77 -12.31 3.00 -1.62
N VAL A 78 -12.89 4.10 -2.11
CA VAL A 78 -13.38 4.20 -3.49
C VAL A 78 -12.19 4.18 -4.45
N LEU A 79 -11.18 4.98 -4.16
CA LEU A 79 -9.95 5.07 -4.95
C LEU A 79 -9.21 3.72 -5.00
N VAL A 80 -9.12 3.01 -3.87
CA VAL A 80 -8.55 1.64 -3.84
C VAL A 80 -9.33 0.70 -4.75
N GLY A 81 -10.67 0.73 -4.69
CA GLY A 81 -11.54 -0.10 -5.53
C GLY A 81 -11.40 0.20 -7.02
N LEU A 82 -11.39 1.47 -7.40
CA LEU A 82 -11.19 1.93 -8.78
C LEU A 82 -9.86 1.44 -9.33
N LEU A 83 -8.78 1.63 -8.56
CA LEU A 83 -7.44 1.26 -9.00
C LEU A 83 -7.27 -0.26 -9.08
N SER A 84 -7.79 -0.99 -8.10
CA SER A 84 -7.80 -2.45 -8.08
C SER A 84 -8.57 -3.04 -9.27
N SER A 85 -9.71 -2.44 -9.61
CA SER A 85 -10.48 -2.79 -10.81
C SER A 85 -9.71 -2.50 -12.10
N ALA A 86 -9.06 -1.34 -12.20
CA ALA A 86 -8.25 -0.96 -13.36
C ALA A 86 -7.10 -1.96 -13.59
N ILE A 87 -6.38 -2.34 -12.53
CA ILE A 87 -5.30 -3.34 -12.62
C ILE A 87 -5.84 -4.70 -13.10
N ARG A 88 -6.99 -5.16 -12.58
CA ARG A 88 -7.61 -6.43 -13.01
C ARG A 88 -8.03 -6.41 -14.47
N GLN A 89 -8.46 -5.26 -15.00
CA GLN A 89 -8.86 -5.13 -16.40
C GLN A 89 -7.70 -5.31 -17.38
N LEU A 90 -6.46 -5.03 -16.97
CA LEU A 90 -5.27 -5.20 -17.82
C LEU A 90 -5.10 -6.64 -18.29
N ARG A 91 -5.30 -7.60 -17.38
CA ARG A 91 -5.21 -9.02 -17.71
C ARG A 91 -6.18 -9.82 -16.88
N LYS A 92 -7.39 -10.01 -17.42
CA LYS A 92 -8.44 -10.83 -16.80
C LYS A 92 -7.98 -12.31 -16.70
N PRO A 93 -8.44 -13.05 -15.68
CA PRO A 93 -8.11 -14.45 -15.54
C PRO A 93 -8.74 -15.27 -16.68
N GLU A 94 -7.91 -16.07 -17.34
CA GLU A 94 -8.34 -16.90 -18.47
C GLU A 94 -9.28 -18.04 -18.01
N PRO A 95 -10.35 -18.35 -18.77
CA PRO A 95 -11.34 -19.34 -18.36
C PRO A 95 -10.85 -20.79 -18.40
N TYR A 96 -9.71 -21.09 -19.03
CA TYR A 96 -9.18 -22.46 -19.10
C TYR A 96 -8.01 -22.70 -18.14
N LYS A 97 -7.09 -21.74 -18.03
CA LYS A 97 -5.86 -21.86 -17.23
C LYS A 97 -5.88 -21.06 -15.92
N GLY A 98 -6.86 -20.17 -15.74
CA GLY A 98 -6.94 -19.28 -14.57
C GLY A 98 -5.77 -18.31 -14.44
N LYS A 99 -4.95 -18.16 -15.49
CA LYS A 99 -3.81 -17.25 -15.51
C LYS A 99 -4.30 -15.82 -15.75
N GLY A 100 -3.80 -14.88 -14.97
CA GLY A 100 -4.17 -13.47 -15.03
C GLY A 100 -4.19 -12.85 -13.63
N ILE A 101 -4.65 -11.60 -13.55
CA ILE A 101 -4.80 -10.87 -12.30
C ILE A 101 -6.17 -11.21 -11.71
N LYS A 102 -6.15 -11.73 -10.48
CA LYS A 102 -7.36 -12.06 -9.71
C LYS A 102 -7.22 -11.50 -8.31
N TYR A 103 -8.35 -11.36 -7.61
CA TYR A 103 -8.29 -11.07 -6.19
C TYR A 103 -7.86 -12.30 -5.40
N SER A 104 -7.27 -12.10 -4.22
CA SER A 104 -6.79 -13.19 -3.37
C SER A 104 -7.89 -14.19 -3.01
N ASN A 105 -9.12 -13.69 -2.83
CA ASN A 105 -10.27 -14.46 -2.35
C ASN A 105 -11.25 -14.81 -3.49
N GLU A 106 -10.90 -14.52 -4.75
CA GLU A 106 -11.77 -14.80 -5.90
C GLU A 106 -11.57 -16.22 -6.40
N VAL A 107 -12.68 -16.97 -6.51
CA VAL A 107 -12.71 -18.29 -7.13
C VAL A 107 -13.01 -18.14 -8.62
N VAL A 108 -12.02 -18.46 -9.47
CA VAL A 108 -12.17 -18.45 -10.93
C VAL A 108 -12.66 -19.82 -11.39
N MET A 109 -13.85 -19.89 -12.00
CA MET A 109 -14.37 -21.12 -12.57
C MET A 109 -13.62 -21.46 -13.86
N LEU A 110 -12.98 -22.63 -13.88
CA LEU A 110 -12.26 -23.13 -15.05
C LEU A 110 -13.15 -24.00 -15.92
N LYS A 111 -13.10 -23.78 -17.23
CA LYS A 111 -13.70 -24.65 -18.24
C LYS A 111 -12.74 -25.78 -18.56
N ILE A 112 -13.29 -26.99 -18.67
CA ILE A 112 -12.54 -28.15 -19.10
C ILE A 112 -12.20 -27.97 -20.58
N GLY A 113 -10.91 -28.07 -20.91
CA GLY A 113 -10.45 -28.04 -22.29
C GLY A 113 -10.98 -29.23 -23.08
N LYS A 114 -10.89 -29.17 -24.41
CA LYS A 114 -11.24 -30.30 -25.26
C LYS A 114 -10.30 -31.47 -24.95
N LYS A 115 -10.82 -32.53 -24.32
CA LYS A 115 -10.13 -33.81 -24.24
C LYS A 115 -10.05 -34.37 -25.67
N ARG A 116 -8.87 -34.87 -26.05
CA ARG A 116 -8.69 -35.66 -27.27
C ARG A 116 -9.09 -37.09 -27.01
#